data_AF-A0A933R6Q2-F1
#
_entry.id   AF-A0A933R6Q2-F1
#
_cell.length_a   1.000
_cell.length_b   1.000
_cell.length_c   1.000
_cell.angle_alpha   90.00
_cell.angle_beta   90.00
_cell.angle_gamma   90.00
#
_symmetry.space_group_name_H-M   'P 1'
#
loop_
_entity.id
_entity.type
_entity.pdbx_description
1 polymer ?
#
loop_
_entity_poly.entity_id
_entity_poly.type
_entity_poly.pdbx_seq_one_letter_code
_entity_poly.pdbx_strand_id
1 'polypeptide(L)' 'MTRNTLKTLVGTVQAGQKAVASLSAREKNILEKKWDIEHAYYSSALEGSKLDRKDFDKLAEKIS' A
#
# COMPACT_ATOMS: atom_id res chain seq x y z
N MET A 1 11.14 26.10 -11.29
CA MET A 1 10.56 25.45 -10.08
C MET A 1 10.56 23.92 -10.11
N THR A 2 10.58 23.25 -11.28
CA THR A 2 10.47 21.78 -11.43
C THR A 2 11.63 20.94 -10.87
N ARG A 3 12.87 21.45 -10.83
CA ARG A 3 14.05 20.68 -10.35
C ARG A 3 13.98 20.31 -8.87
N ASN A 4 13.35 21.14 -8.02
CA ASN A 4 13.27 20.86 -6.59
C ASN A 4 12.21 19.80 -6.29
N THR A 5 11.06 19.83 -6.97
CA THR A 5 10.00 18.82 -6.79
C THR A 5 10.47 17.42 -7.16
N LEU A 6 11.22 17.27 -8.26
CA LEU A 6 11.75 15.97 -8.67
C LEU A 6 12.78 15.42 -7.67
N LYS A 7 13.69 16.28 -7.19
CA LYS A 7 14.67 15.90 -6.16
C LYS A 7 13.99 15.47 -4.87
N THR A 8 12.96 16.21 -4.44
CA THR A 8 12.15 15.84 -3.27
C THR A 8 11.45 14.50 -3.48
N LEU A 9 10.81 14.28 -4.63
CA LEU A 9 10.14 13.01 -4.95
C LEU A 9 11.12 11.84 -4.87
N VAL A 10 12.29 11.94 -5.51
CA VAL A 10 13.31 10.89 -5.49
C VAL A 10 13.80 10.63 -4.06
N GLY A 11 14.06 11.69 -3.29
CA GLY A 11 14.48 11.57 -1.90
C GLY A 11 13.44 10.85 -1.03
N THR A 12 12.17 11.19 -1.18
CA THR A 12 11.06 10.54 -0.45
C THR A 12 10.92 9.07 -0.83
N VAL A 13 11.02 8.73 -2.12
CA VAL A 13 10.96 7.33 -2.58
C VAL A 13 12.12 6.51 -2.01
N GLN A 14 13.34 7.06 -2.04
CA GLN A 14 14.52 6.39 -1.48
C GLN A 14 14.40 6.19 0.04
N ALA A 15 13.86 7.18 0.76
CA ALA A 15 13.59 7.04 2.19
C ALA A 15 12.55 5.94 2.47
N GLY A 16 11.46 5.89 1.70
CA GLY A 16 10.45 4.84 1.80
C GLY A 16 11.02 3.44 1.52
N GLN A 17 11.84 3.29 0.48
CA GLN A 17 12.52 2.03 0.16
C GLN A 17 13.42 1.56 1.31
N LYS A 18 14.18 2.47 1.93
CA LYS A 18 15.03 2.14 3.09
C LYS A 18 14.19 1.73 4.30
N ALA A 19 13.07 2.42 4.56
CA ALA A 19 12.18 2.08 5.65
C ALA A 19 11.59 0.68 5.48
N VAL A 20 11.08 0.36 4.28
CA VAL A 20 10.56 -0.99 3.96
C VAL A 20 11.64 -2.06 4.07
N ALA A 21 12.86 -1.78 3.61
CA ALA A 21 13.98 -2.72 3.71
C ALA A 21 14.43 -2.98 5.16
N SER A 22 14.18 -2.06 6.09
CA SER A 22 14.51 -2.21 7.51
C SER A 22 13.50 -3.01 8.32
N LEU A 23 12.35 -3.36 7.74
CA LEU A 23 11.31 -4.13 8.42
C LEU A 23 11.74 -5.58 8.63
N SER A 24 11.37 -6.15 9.78
CA SER A 24 11.46 -7.59 10.00
C SER A 24 10.54 -8.37 9.06
N ALA A 25 10.79 -9.66 8.88
CA ALA A 25 9.93 -10.52 8.07
C ALA A 25 8.45 -10.48 8.50
N ARG A 26 8.19 -10.39 9.81
CA ARG A 26 6.83 -10.28 10.36
C ARG A 26 6.19 -8.94 10.00
N GLU A 27 6.91 -7.84 10.19
CA GLU A 27 6.39 -6.51 9.86
C GLU A 27 6.16 -6.35 8.36
N LYS A 28 7.06 -6.90 7.54
CA LYS A 28 6.91 -6.93 6.09
C LYS A 28 5.66 -7.71 5.66
N ASN A 29 5.42 -8.90 6.25
CA ASN A 29 4.23 -9.68 5.97
C ASN A 29 2.94 -8.92 6.34
N ILE A 30 2.92 -8.24 7.50
CA ILE A 30 1.77 -7.42 7.90
C ILE A 30 1.53 -6.28 6.92
N LEU A 31 2.61 -5.63 6.46
CA LEU A 31 2.54 -4.53 5.50
C LEU A 31 2.02 -5.01 4.13
N GLU A 32 2.55 -6.12 3.61
CA GLU A 32 2.12 -6.74 2.35
C GLU A 32 0.63 -7.06 2.37
N LYS A 33 0.13 -7.71 3.44
CA LYS A 33 -1.31 -8.00 3.58
C LYS A 33 -2.17 -6.74 3.54
N LYS A 34 -1.74 -5.66 4.21
CA LYS A 34 -2.48 -4.38 4.20
C LYS A 34 -2.46 -3.73 2.82
N TRP A 35 -1.34 -3.78 2.11
CA TRP A 35 -1.24 -3.27 0.75
C TRP A 35 -2.10 -4.04 -0.22
N ASP A 36 -2.19 -5.36 -0.09
CA ASP A 36 -3.08 -6.18 -0.94
C ASP A 36 -4.55 -5.78 -0.76
N ILE A 37 -4.98 -5.55 0.49
CA ILE A 37 -6.34 -5.07 0.80
C ILE A 37 -6.57 -3.68 0.18
N GLU A 38 -5.65 -2.74 0.38
CA GLU A 38 -5.78 -1.39 -0.16
C GLU A 38 -5.78 -1.40 -1.69
N HIS A 39 -4.91 -2.20 -2.31
CA HIS A 39 -4.86 -2.36 -3.75
C HIS A 39 -6.16 -2.92 -4.30
N ALA A 40 -6.69 -3.99 -3.69
CA ALA A 40 -7.96 -4.59 -4.09
C ALA A 40 -9.14 -3.61 -3.93
N TYR A 41 -9.20 -2.87 -2.83
CA TYR A 41 -10.23 -1.87 -2.60
C TYR A 41 -10.18 -0.74 -3.64
N TYR A 42 -9.02 -0.09 -3.80
CA TYR A 42 -8.91 1.07 -4.70
C TYR A 42 -9.05 0.68 -6.17
N SER A 43 -8.49 -0.46 -6.60
CA SER A 43 -8.69 -0.97 -7.96
C SER A 43 -10.18 -1.26 -8.22
N SER A 44 -10.85 -1.95 -7.29
CA SER A 44 -12.28 -2.24 -7.44
C SER A 44 -13.14 -0.97 -7.42
N ALA A 45 -12.79 0.02 -6.60
CA ALA A 45 -13.51 1.29 -6.54
C ALA A 45 -13.38 2.08 -7.85
N LEU A 46 -12.20 2.05 -8.50
CA LEU A 46 -12.00 2.63 -9.83
C LEU A 46 -12.86 1.95 -10.89
N GLU A 47 -13.12 0.66 -10.76
CA GLU A 47 -14.03 -0.12 -11.61
C GLU A 47 -15.52 0.03 -11.21
N GLY A 48 -15.84 0.90 -10.25
CA GLY A 48 -17.22 1.21 -9.85
C GLY A 48 -17.82 0.30 -8.77
N SER A 49 -16.99 -0.49 -8.07
CA SER A 49 -17.44 -1.26 -6.91
C SER A 49 -18.00 -0.36 -5.81
N LYS A 50 -19.08 -0.81 -5.17
CA LYS A 50 -19.72 -0.14 -4.02
C LYS A 50 -19.37 -0.79 -2.68
N LEU A 51 -18.44 -1.75 -2.68
CA LEU A 51 -17.98 -2.40 -1.47
C LEU A 51 -17.13 -1.43 -0.66
N ASP A 52 -17.36 -1.40 0.66
CA ASP A 52 -16.56 -0.58 1.57
C ASP A 52 -15.21 -1.28 1.86
N ARG A 53 -14.20 -0.52 2.27
CA ARG A 53 -12.88 -1.05 2.66
C ARG A 53 -13.01 -2.18 3.70
N LYS A 54 -13.94 -2.04 4.64
CA LYS A 54 -14.20 -3.05 5.69
C LYS A 54 -14.66 -4.40 5.13
N ASP A 55 -15.30 -4.39 3.96
CA ASP A 55 -15.72 -5.63 3.31
C ASP A 55 -14.51 -6.33 2.66
N PHE A 56 -13.53 -5.57 2.15
CA PHE A 56 -12.25 -6.12 1.70
C PHE A 56 -11.41 -6.67 2.86
N ASP A 57 -11.40 -6.01 4.02
CA ASP A 57 -10.76 -6.55 5.24
C ASP A 57 -11.34 -7.93 5.60
N LYS A 58 -12.68 -8.05 5.66
CA LYS A 58 -13.37 -9.33 5.93
C LYS A 58 -13.12 -10.38 4.85
N LEU A 59 -12.96 -9.98 3.59
CA LEU A 59 -12.63 -10.90 2.50
C LEU A 59 -11.21 -11.43 2.67
N ALA A 60 -10.25 -10.57 3.01
CA ALA A 60 -8.87 -10.98 3.24
C ALA A 60 -8.73 -11.96 4.42
N GLU A 61 -9.53 -11.81 5.47
CA GLU A 61 -9.61 -12.75 6.60
C GLU A 61 -10.11 -14.15 6.19
N LYS A 62 -10.94 -14.25 5.15
CA LYS A 62 -11.49 -15.55 4.67
C LYS A 62 -10.54 -16.32 3.76
N ILE A 63 -9.53 -15.65 3.20
CA ILE A 63 -8.61 -16.22 2.21
C ILE A 63 -7.23 -16.49 2.83
N SER A 64 -6.95 -15.92 4.01
CA SER A 64 -5.76 -16.18 4.83
C SER A 64 -5.88 -17.45 5.66
#